data_AF-A0A2M9TYU8-F1
#
_entry.id   AF-A0A2M9TYU8-F1
#
_cell.length_a   1.000
_cell.length_b   1.000
_cell.length_c   1.000
_cell.angle_alpha   90.00
_cell.angle_beta   90.00
_cell.angle_gamma   90.00
#
_symmetry.space_group_name_H-M   'P 1'
#
loop_
_entity.id
_entity.type
_entity.pdbx_description
1 polymer ?
#
loop_
_entity_poly.entity_id
_entity_poly.type
_entity_poly.pdbx_seq_one_letter_code
_entity_poly.pdbx_strand_id
1 'polypeptide(L)'
;MPTILIDAGNSRIKVSFFDNAARSADSGQVHAFAAADLNRLADLVRQLPQPPTRALGVSVTTEAIRQELDAIVAPCAIEWQTPGARLLRLKNRYHNPAELGPDRWLGMLGVLTARPVDGPKMLVSFGTATTVDTIDDHETFLGGVIFPGVSMMQSSLGAGTARLPIAPMPAQAWPAFPQSTQAAIATGIVAAQTGGVIRQWQQVTEHLGRAPLMFVTGGARAAILPELQAQIDSFSVDMGFGTIPLIECESPVLDGLRALAQHSPDA
;
A
#
# COMPACT_ATOMS: atom_id res chain seq x y z
N MET A 1 11.38 -15.19 19.77
CA MET A 1 12.57 -14.51 19.20
C MET A 1 12.09 -13.52 18.14
N PRO A 2 12.53 -12.25 18.18
CA PRO A 2 11.98 -11.22 17.33
C PRO A 2 12.44 -11.39 15.88
N THR A 3 11.47 -11.28 14.96
CA THR A 3 11.70 -11.12 13.52
C THR A 3 11.40 -9.69 13.12
N ILE A 4 12.29 -9.09 12.33
CA ILE A 4 12.13 -7.73 11.79
C ILE A 4 11.43 -7.81 10.44
N LEU A 5 10.40 -6.98 10.23
CA LEU A 5 9.72 -6.81 8.95
C LEU A 5 9.94 -5.39 8.43
N ILE A 6 10.43 -5.25 7.20
CA ILE A 6 10.83 -3.96 6.63
C ILE A 6 10.12 -3.71 5.30
N ASP A 7 9.38 -2.62 5.22
CA ASP A 7 8.84 -2.06 3.98
C ASP A 7 9.61 -0.77 3.65
N ALA A 8 10.60 -0.89 2.75
CA ALA A 8 11.51 0.19 2.37
C ALA A 8 11.03 0.89 1.09
N GLY A 9 10.15 1.89 1.26
CA GLY A 9 9.65 2.73 0.19
C GLY A 9 10.54 3.94 -0.12
N ASN A 10 10.29 4.60 -1.25
CA ASN A 10 11.06 5.76 -1.70
C ASN A 10 11.03 6.96 -0.73
N SER A 11 9.89 7.21 -0.09
CA SER A 11 9.72 8.38 0.79
C SER A 11 9.76 8.02 2.28
N ARG A 12 9.38 6.79 2.61
CA ARG A 12 9.23 6.33 4.00
C ARG A 12 9.64 4.87 4.11
N ILE A 13 10.17 4.54 5.27
CA ILE A 13 10.45 3.17 5.68
C ILE A 13 9.49 2.85 6.81
N LYS A 14 8.82 1.70 6.69
CA LYS A 14 7.97 1.17 7.74
C LYS A 14 8.58 -0.12 8.27
N VAL A 15 8.57 -0.26 9.59
CA VAL A 15 9.13 -1.41 10.27
C VAL A 15 8.16 -1.91 11.32
N SER A 16 8.04 -3.22 11.45
CA SER A 16 7.39 -3.85 12.60
C SER A 16 8.23 -5.01 13.09
N PHE A 17 8.03 -5.35 14.36
CA PHE A 17 8.68 -6.47 15.00
C PHE A 17 7.60 -7.46 15.42
N PHE A 18 7.82 -8.75 15.16
CA PHE A 18 6.90 -9.79 15.62
C PHE A 18 7.66 -10.92 16.29
N ASP A 19 7.05 -11.52 17.32
CA ASP A 19 7.56 -12.73 17.98
C ASP A 19 6.62 -13.90 17.71
N ASN A 20 7.14 -14.94 17.07
CA ASN A 20 6.38 -16.15 16.74
C ASN A 20 5.92 -16.91 18.01
N ALA A 21 6.65 -16.78 19.12
CA ALA A 21 6.35 -17.47 20.38
C ALA A 21 5.14 -16.87 21.11
N ALA A 22 4.84 -15.59 20.90
CA ALA A 22 3.79 -14.90 21.64
C ALA A 22 2.38 -15.23 21.13
N ARG A 23 2.22 -15.75 19.90
CA ARG A 23 0.93 -16.04 19.22
C ARG A 23 -0.17 -14.97 19.42
N SER A 24 0.21 -13.76 19.79
CA SER A 24 -0.68 -12.66 20.07
C SER A 24 -1.03 -11.99 18.76
N ALA A 25 -2.32 -11.76 18.52
CA ALA A 25 -2.82 -10.95 17.42
C ALA A 25 -2.40 -9.47 17.54
N ASP A 26 -1.81 -9.05 18.68
CA ASP A 26 -1.30 -7.71 18.95
C ASP A 26 0.13 -7.52 18.40
N SER A 27 0.41 -8.11 17.24
CA SER A 27 1.74 -8.22 16.66
C SER A 27 2.20 -6.92 16.00
N GLY A 28 2.89 -6.09 16.79
CA GLY A 28 3.92 -5.16 16.33
C GLY A 28 3.40 -3.80 15.88
N GLN A 29 3.55 -2.82 16.77
CA GLN A 29 3.45 -1.40 16.43
C GLN A 29 4.20 -1.11 15.13
N VAL A 30 3.55 -0.47 14.16
CA VAL A 30 4.19 -0.03 12.94
C VAL A 30 4.96 1.25 13.23
N HIS A 31 6.27 1.20 13.05
CA HIS A 31 7.13 2.38 13.11
C HIS A 31 7.36 2.88 11.70
N ALA A 32 6.97 4.13 11.41
CA ALA A 32 7.19 4.76 10.11
C ALA A 32 8.06 6.00 10.26
N PHE A 33 9.12 6.09 9.46
CA PHE A 33 10.05 7.23 9.44
C PHE A 33 10.47 7.56 8.00
N ALA A 34 11.07 8.73 7.80
CA ALA A 34 11.54 9.15 6.49
C ALA A 34 12.67 8.24 6.01
N ALA A 35 12.75 7.96 4.72
CA ALA A 35 13.80 7.11 4.15
C ALA A 35 15.23 7.66 4.37
N ALA A 36 15.35 8.96 4.66
CA ALA A 36 16.60 9.62 5.02
C ALA A 36 16.96 9.57 6.53
N ASP A 37 16.07 9.06 7.39
CA ASP A 37 16.27 9.02 8.86
C ASP A 37 16.46 7.57 9.36
N LEU A 38 17.49 6.90 8.84
CA LEU A 38 17.77 5.49 9.12
C LEU A 38 18.24 5.23 10.56
N ASN A 39 18.70 6.27 11.26
CA ASN A 39 19.04 6.22 12.69
C ASN A 39 17.87 5.72 13.55
N ARG A 40 16.62 5.99 13.12
CA ARG A 40 15.42 5.49 13.79
C ARG A 40 15.37 3.96 13.82
N LEU A 41 15.77 3.29 12.74
CA LEU A 41 15.85 1.84 12.73
C LEU A 41 16.92 1.34 13.70
N ALA A 42 18.11 1.97 13.68
CA ALA A 42 19.18 1.60 14.57
C ALA A 42 18.80 1.74 16.05
N ASP A 43 18.05 2.80 16.41
CA ASP A 43 17.48 2.98 17.74
C ASP A 43 16.49 1.86 18.11
N LEU A 44 15.56 1.54 17.21
CA LEU A 44 14.56 0.49 17.43
C LEU A 44 15.20 -0.89 17.61
N VAL A 45 16.20 -1.24 16.78
CA VAL A 45 16.92 -2.51 16.88
C VAL A 45 17.69 -2.60 18.19
N ARG A 46 18.34 -1.51 18.65
CA ARG A 46 19.03 -1.45 19.95
C ARG A 46 18.10 -1.61 21.15
N GLN A 47 16.82 -1.25 21.00
CA GLN A 47 15.81 -1.33 22.07
C GLN A 47 15.12 -2.69 22.15
N LEU A 48 15.41 -3.61 21.22
CA LEU A 48 14.83 -4.95 21.27
C LEU A 48 15.31 -5.71 22.51
N PRO A 49 14.42 -6.47 23.19
CA PRO A 49 14.79 -7.22 24.40
C PRO A 49 15.78 -8.37 24.12
N GLN A 50 15.83 -8.83 22.87
CA GLN A 50 16.72 -9.87 22.38
C GLN A 50 17.17 -9.52 20.96
N PRO A 51 18.38 -9.95 20.53
CA PRO A 51 18.82 -9.73 19.17
C PRO A 51 17.84 -10.37 18.16
N PRO A 52 17.60 -9.72 17.00
CA PRO A 52 16.78 -10.30 15.95
C PRO A 52 17.45 -11.56 15.40
N THR A 53 16.64 -12.59 15.16
CA THR A 53 17.13 -13.86 14.58
C THR A 53 16.80 -14.00 13.11
N ARG A 54 15.86 -13.17 12.64
CA ARG A 54 15.43 -13.14 11.25
C ARG A 54 14.99 -11.73 10.86
N ALA A 55 15.20 -11.37 9.60
CA ALA A 55 14.69 -10.14 9.03
C ALA A 55 14.15 -10.44 7.63
N LEU A 56 12.94 -9.98 7.33
CA LEU A 56 12.37 -10.02 6.00
C LEU A 56 12.06 -8.60 5.55
N GLY A 57 12.27 -8.32 4.27
CA GLY A 57 11.96 -6.99 3.76
C GLY A 57 11.55 -6.97 2.31
N VAL A 58 10.92 -5.88 1.91
CA VAL A 58 10.79 -5.46 0.51
C VAL A 58 11.42 -4.09 0.35
N SER A 59 11.98 -3.83 -0.82
CA SER A 59 12.59 -2.54 -1.12
C SER A 59 12.23 -2.09 -2.52
N VAL A 60 11.78 -0.84 -2.62
CA VAL A 60 11.63 -0.08 -3.87
C VAL A 60 12.43 1.22 -3.82
N THR A 61 13.39 1.31 -2.88
CA THR A 61 14.28 2.46 -2.67
C THR A 61 15.64 2.24 -3.35
N THR A 62 16.59 3.15 -3.12
CA THR A 62 17.94 3.06 -3.71
C THR A 62 18.77 1.95 -3.07
N GLU A 63 19.72 1.43 -3.84
CA GLU A 63 20.66 0.41 -3.36
C GLU A 63 21.51 0.90 -2.17
N ALA A 64 21.84 2.19 -2.13
CA ALA A 64 22.56 2.79 -0.99
C ALA A 64 21.74 2.69 0.32
N ILE A 65 20.45 3.03 0.28
CA ILE A 65 19.56 2.90 1.45
C ILE A 65 19.42 1.43 1.84
N ARG A 66 19.29 0.53 0.86
CA ARG A 66 19.18 -0.92 1.11
C ARG A 66 20.42 -1.46 1.84
N GLN A 67 21.62 -1.10 1.39
CA GLN A 67 22.88 -1.53 2.02
C GLN A 67 23.03 -0.99 3.45
N GLU A 68 22.56 0.23 3.71
CA GLU A 68 22.56 0.80 5.05
C GLU A 68 21.58 0.07 5.98
N LEU A 69 20.39 -0.31 5.47
CA LEU A 69 19.45 -1.16 6.21
C LEU A 69 20.07 -2.53 6.55
N ASP A 70 20.75 -3.18 5.60
CA ASP A 70 21.46 -4.44 5.83
C ASP A 70 22.55 -4.28 6.92
N ALA A 71 23.30 -3.18 6.90
CA ALA A 71 24.32 -2.89 7.90
C ALA A 71 23.74 -2.66 9.31
N ILE A 72 22.58 -2.00 9.42
CA ILE A 72 21.91 -1.73 10.70
C ILE A 72 21.40 -3.02 11.36
N VAL A 73 20.95 -3.99 10.56
CA VAL A 73 20.33 -5.24 11.05
C VAL A 73 21.37 -6.35 11.29
N ALA A 74 22.61 -6.15 10.85
CA ALA A 74 23.72 -7.09 11.04
C ALA A 74 23.90 -7.51 12.52
N PRO A 75 24.25 -8.79 12.80
CA PRO A 75 24.62 -9.84 11.84
C PRO A 75 23.43 -10.56 11.19
N CYS A 76 22.19 -10.16 11.48
CA CYS A 76 21.01 -10.74 10.87
C CYS A 76 20.88 -10.23 9.42
N ALA A 77 20.89 -11.14 8.44
CA ALA A 77 20.71 -10.78 7.04
C ALA A 77 19.23 -10.54 6.72
N ILE A 78 18.93 -9.50 5.93
CA ILE A 78 17.56 -9.24 5.48
C ILE A 78 17.25 -10.13 4.27
N GLU A 79 16.25 -11.00 4.42
CA GLU A 79 15.65 -11.77 3.33
C GLU A 79 14.77 -10.84 2.48
N TRP A 80 15.41 -10.15 1.53
CA TRP A 80 14.73 -9.27 0.58
C TRP A 80 13.84 -10.06 -0.38
N GLN A 81 12.53 -9.90 -0.24
CA GLN A 81 11.52 -10.58 -1.04
C GLN A 81 11.38 -9.95 -2.42
N THR A 82 11.26 -10.82 -3.43
CA THR A 82 11.03 -10.43 -4.83
C THR A 82 9.78 -11.13 -5.35
N PRO A 83 9.06 -10.53 -6.32
CA PRO A 83 7.89 -11.15 -6.90
C PRO A 83 8.27 -12.32 -7.80
N GLY A 84 7.41 -13.34 -7.79
CA GLY A 84 7.51 -14.51 -8.65
C GLY A 84 6.14 -14.94 -9.16
N ALA A 85 6.07 -16.07 -9.86
CA ALA A 85 4.81 -16.58 -10.40
C ALA A 85 3.77 -16.91 -9.31
N ARG A 86 4.23 -17.27 -8.11
CA ARG A 86 3.38 -17.59 -6.95
C ARG A 86 4.11 -17.30 -5.64
N LEU A 87 3.37 -16.81 -4.64
CA LEU A 87 3.83 -16.63 -3.26
C LEU A 87 2.73 -17.12 -2.33
N LEU A 88 3.01 -18.18 -1.58
CA LEU A 88 1.98 -18.93 -0.85
C LEU A 88 0.82 -19.30 -1.80
N ARG A 89 -0.36 -18.72 -1.56
CA ARG A 89 -1.58 -18.93 -2.35
C ARG A 89 -1.83 -17.87 -3.42
N LEU A 90 -1.15 -16.72 -3.35
CA LEU A 90 -1.27 -15.64 -4.32
C LEU A 90 -0.52 -15.99 -5.62
N LYS A 91 -1.21 -15.93 -6.76
CA LYS A 91 -0.65 -16.14 -8.11
C LYS A 91 -0.44 -14.80 -8.82
N ASN A 92 0.63 -14.68 -9.61
CA ASN A 92 0.94 -13.47 -10.37
C ASN A 92 0.60 -13.65 -11.85
N ARG A 93 -0.27 -12.81 -12.41
CA ARG A 93 -0.68 -12.85 -13.82
C ARG A 93 0.08 -11.89 -14.73
N TYR A 94 1.08 -11.16 -14.24
CA TYR A 94 1.96 -10.42 -15.14
C TYR A 94 2.64 -11.38 -16.11
N HIS A 95 2.80 -10.94 -17.38
CA HIS A 95 3.54 -11.72 -18.38
C HIS A 95 4.95 -12.05 -17.91
N ASN A 96 5.59 -11.08 -17.25
CA ASN A 96 6.85 -11.26 -16.53
C ASN A 96 6.61 -10.97 -15.04
N PRO A 97 6.46 -12.00 -14.18
CA PRO A 97 6.19 -11.81 -12.76
C PRO A 97 7.20 -10.93 -12.02
N ALA A 98 8.47 -10.92 -12.46
CA ALA A 98 9.54 -10.17 -11.82
C ALA A 98 9.42 -8.65 -11.99
N GLU A 99 8.59 -8.16 -12.92
CA GLU A 99 8.35 -6.72 -13.14
C GLU A 99 7.37 -6.10 -12.13
N LEU A 100 6.64 -6.93 -11.38
CA LEU A 100 5.76 -6.43 -10.33
C LEU A 100 6.59 -5.76 -9.22
N GLY A 101 6.09 -4.66 -8.65
CA GLY A 101 6.72 -4.07 -7.46
C GLY A 101 6.64 -5.05 -6.27
N PRO A 102 7.74 -5.32 -5.56
CA PRO A 102 7.73 -6.23 -4.41
C PRO A 102 6.82 -5.72 -3.28
N ASP A 103 6.68 -4.41 -3.12
CA ASP A 103 5.72 -3.76 -2.21
C ASP A 103 4.26 -4.08 -2.59
N ARG A 104 3.88 -3.94 -3.86
CA ARG A 104 2.55 -4.31 -4.36
C ARG A 104 2.28 -5.80 -4.18
N TRP A 105 3.28 -6.64 -4.44
CA TRP A 105 3.20 -8.09 -4.28
C TRP A 105 2.91 -8.50 -2.84
N LEU A 106 3.70 -8.01 -1.88
CA LEU A 106 3.51 -8.33 -0.47
C LEU A 106 2.27 -7.63 0.11
N GLY A 107 1.92 -6.44 -0.37
CA GLY A 107 0.69 -5.76 0.00
C GLY A 107 -0.57 -6.58 -0.33
N MET A 108 -0.62 -7.15 -1.53
CA MET A 108 -1.70 -8.06 -1.93
C MET A 108 -1.76 -9.33 -1.10
N LEU A 109 -0.60 -9.91 -0.76
CA LEU A 109 -0.55 -11.05 0.14
C LEU A 109 -1.12 -10.69 1.52
N GLY A 110 -0.75 -9.53 2.07
CA GLY A 110 -1.25 -9.04 3.36
C GLY A 110 -2.76 -8.87 3.37
N VAL A 111 -3.33 -8.30 2.30
CA VAL A 111 -4.78 -8.18 2.13
C VAL A 111 -5.47 -9.56 2.13
N LEU A 112 -4.92 -10.53 1.40
CA LEU A 112 -5.47 -11.89 1.37
C LEU A 112 -5.45 -12.55 2.74
N THR A 113 -4.36 -12.36 3.51
CA THR A 113 -4.17 -13.03 4.80
C THR A 113 -4.91 -12.36 5.95
N ALA A 114 -5.06 -11.03 5.93
CA ALA A 114 -5.76 -10.29 6.97
C ALA A 114 -7.28 -10.50 6.93
N ARG A 115 -7.86 -10.73 5.74
CA ARG A 115 -9.30 -10.93 5.54
C ARG A 115 -9.55 -12.10 4.60
N PRO A 116 -9.76 -13.32 5.12
CA PRO A 116 -10.04 -14.52 4.31
C PRO A 116 -11.50 -14.53 3.81
N VAL A 117 -12.01 -13.38 3.36
CA VAL A 117 -13.35 -13.25 2.82
C VAL A 117 -13.32 -13.67 1.36
N ASP A 118 -14.29 -14.48 0.94
CA ASP A 118 -14.42 -14.91 -0.45
C ASP A 118 -14.80 -13.75 -1.37
N GLY A 119 -14.33 -13.80 -2.61
CA GLY A 119 -14.62 -12.80 -3.63
C GLY A 119 -13.43 -11.91 -3.97
N PRO A 120 -13.62 -11.01 -4.95
CA PRO A 120 -12.54 -10.25 -5.52
C PRO A 120 -12.15 -9.13 -4.58
N LYS A 121 -10.88 -8.73 -4.65
CA LYS A 121 -10.30 -7.72 -3.75
C LYS A 121 -9.55 -6.70 -4.57
N MET A 122 -9.67 -5.44 -4.18
CA MET A 122 -8.87 -4.35 -4.70
C MET A 122 -8.07 -3.73 -3.57
N LEU A 123 -6.76 -3.63 -3.73
CA LEU A 123 -5.89 -2.86 -2.85
C LEU A 123 -5.57 -1.52 -3.52
N VAL A 124 -5.99 -0.43 -2.89
CA VAL A 124 -5.71 0.94 -3.30
C VAL A 124 -4.68 1.54 -2.35
N SER A 125 -3.51 1.91 -2.86
CA SER A 125 -2.45 2.52 -2.07
C SER A 125 -2.27 3.98 -2.47
N PHE A 126 -2.64 4.93 -1.60
CA PHE A 126 -2.47 6.37 -1.80
C PHE A 126 -1.09 6.85 -1.29
N GLY A 127 -0.03 6.41 -1.97
CA GLY A 127 1.37 6.70 -1.65
C GLY A 127 1.99 7.80 -2.54
N THR A 128 3.31 7.72 -2.74
CA THR A 128 4.05 8.58 -3.68
C THR A 128 3.50 8.44 -5.10
N ALA A 129 3.27 7.20 -5.52
CA ALA A 129 2.35 6.86 -6.58
C ALA A 129 1.07 6.30 -5.95
N THR A 130 -0.05 6.48 -6.65
CA THR A 130 -1.27 5.74 -6.34
C THR A 130 -1.31 4.46 -7.15
N THR A 131 -1.49 3.32 -6.47
CA THR A 131 -1.66 2.02 -7.13
C THR A 131 -3.03 1.46 -6.83
N VAL A 132 -3.58 0.70 -7.79
CA VAL A 132 -4.82 -0.06 -7.62
C VAL A 132 -4.57 -1.47 -8.14
N ASP A 133 -4.50 -2.43 -7.23
CA ASP A 133 -4.13 -3.81 -7.48
C ASP A 133 -5.34 -4.73 -7.29
N THR A 134 -5.62 -5.61 -8.26
CA THR A 134 -6.82 -6.47 -8.24
C THR A 134 -6.46 -7.94 -8.05
N ILE A 135 -7.12 -8.61 -7.11
CA ILE A 135 -7.06 -10.05 -6.88
C ILE A 135 -8.45 -10.64 -7.16
N ASP A 136 -8.51 -11.71 -7.97
CA ASP A 136 -9.76 -12.41 -8.26
C ASP A 136 -10.16 -13.41 -7.16
N ASP A 137 -11.28 -14.10 -7.41
CA ASP A 137 -11.85 -15.12 -6.54
C ASP A 137 -10.98 -16.38 -6.39
N HIS A 138 -9.95 -16.51 -7.22
CA HIS A 138 -9.02 -17.65 -7.26
C HIS A 138 -7.63 -17.28 -6.74
N GLU A 139 -7.54 -16.16 -5.99
CA GLU A 139 -6.32 -15.63 -5.40
C GLU A 139 -5.25 -15.32 -6.45
N THR A 140 -5.69 -14.88 -7.63
CA THR A 140 -4.83 -14.46 -8.73
C THR A 140 -4.80 -12.95 -8.82
N PHE A 141 -3.62 -12.36 -8.71
CA PHE A 141 -3.40 -10.97 -9.07
C PHE A 141 -3.62 -10.80 -10.57
N LEU A 142 -4.69 -10.12 -10.97
CA LEU A 142 -5.05 -9.90 -12.37
C LEU A 142 -4.23 -8.81 -13.04
N GLY A 143 -3.64 -7.92 -12.24
CA GLY A 143 -3.03 -6.68 -12.68
C GLY A 143 -3.56 -5.49 -11.90
N GLY A 144 -3.11 -4.30 -12.32
CA GLY A 144 -3.46 -3.06 -11.65
C GLY A 144 -2.95 -1.84 -12.39
N VAL A 145 -3.40 -0.67 -11.96
CA VAL A 145 -2.98 0.62 -12.51
C VAL A 145 -2.06 1.35 -11.54
N ILE A 146 -1.13 2.13 -12.10
CA ILE A 146 -0.25 3.04 -11.36
C ILE A 146 -0.44 4.43 -11.96
N PHE A 147 -0.69 5.43 -11.11
CA PHE A 147 -0.76 6.83 -11.51
C PHE A 147 -0.15 7.73 -10.43
N PRO A 148 0.17 9.01 -10.74
CA PRO A 148 0.79 9.89 -9.76
C PRO A 148 -0.03 10.02 -8.47
N GLY A 149 0.63 9.99 -7.31
CA GLY A 149 -0.03 10.25 -6.03
C GLY A 149 -0.38 11.73 -5.86
N VAL A 150 -1.15 12.06 -4.82
CA VAL A 150 -1.61 13.44 -4.53
C VAL A 150 -0.44 14.44 -4.53
N SER A 151 0.59 14.18 -3.73
CA SER A 151 1.75 15.09 -3.64
C SER A 151 2.52 15.19 -4.95
N MET A 152 2.63 14.09 -5.71
CA MET A 152 3.29 14.10 -7.02
C MET A 152 2.51 14.94 -8.04
N MET A 153 1.18 14.82 -8.08
CA MET A 153 0.33 15.66 -8.94
C MET A 153 0.49 17.14 -8.58
N GLN A 154 0.45 17.49 -7.29
CA GLN A 154 0.67 18.86 -6.82
C GLN A 154 2.03 19.40 -7.26
N SER A 155 3.11 18.64 -7.02
CA SER A 155 4.46 19.03 -7.41
C SER A 155 4.61 19.16 -8.92
N SER A 156 3.99 18.29 -9.72
CA SER A 156 4.06 18.36 -11.18
C SER A 156 3.38 19.62 -11.74
N LEU A 157 2.28 20.07 -11.14
CA LEU A 157 1.59 21.31 -11.55
C LEU A 157 2.43 22.53 -11.17
N GLY A 158 3.03 22.55 -9.98
CA GLY A 158 3.90 23.63 -9.53
C GLY A 158 5.19 23.74 -10.36
N ALA A 159 5.82 22.61 -10.70
CA ALA A 159 7.05 22.59 -11.50
C ALA A 159 6.78 22.84 -13.00
N GLY A 160 5.66 22.36 -13.51
CA GLY A 160 5.30 22.45 -14.93
C GLY A 160 4.64 23.77 -15.34
N THR A 161 4.36 24.68 -14.40
CA THR A 161 3.66 25.94 -14.70
C THR A 161 4.27 27.13 -13.96
N ALA A 162 4.26 28.31 -14.60
CA ALA A 162 4.92 29.49 -14.05
C ALA A 162 4.17 30.15 -12.87
N ARG A 163 2.90 29.78 -12.61
CA ARG A 163 2.01 30.54 -11.70
C ARG A 163 1.08 29.71 -10.82
N LEU A 164 1.14 28.37 -10.85
CA LEU A 164 0.27 27.58 -9.98
C LEU A 164 0.88 27.44 -8.58
N PRO A 165 0.16 27.86 -7.52
CA PRO A 165 0.67 27.73 -6.16
C PRO A 165 0.65 26.26 -5.72
N ILE A 166 1.72 25.81 -5.06
CA ILE A 166 1.68 24.58 -4.26
C ILE A 166 0.93 24.92 -2.99
N ALA A 167 -0.28 24.40 -2.85
CA ALA A 167 -1.14 24.71 -1.72
C ALA A 167 -1.61 23.42 -1.03
N PRO A 168 -1.75 23.45 0.31
CA PRO A 168 -2.27 22.31 1.05
C PRO A 168 -3.69 21.96 0.58
N MET A 169 -3.99 20.67 0.57
CA MET A 169 -5.33 20.17 0.27
C MET A 169 -6.29 20.64 1.38
N PRO A 170 -7.33 21.43 1.09
CA PRO A 170 -8.31 21.81 2.09
C PRO A 170 -9.00 20.55 2.64
N ALA A 171 -9.34 20.56 3.93
CA ALA A 171 -9.81 19.39 4.63
C ALA A 171 -11.27 18.99 4.32
N GLN A 172 -12.03 19.79 3.57
CA GLN A 172 -13.44 19.52 3.30
C GLN A 172 -13.98 20.29 2.08
N ALA A 173 -14.92 19.63 1.40
CA ALA A 173 -15.67 20.04 0.20
C ALA A 173 -14.85 20.11 -1.10
N TRP A 174 -15.16 19.20 -2.02
CA TRP A 174 -14.71 19.22 -3.41
C TRP A 174 -15.84 19.78 -4.29
N PRO A 175 -15.94 21.11 -4.47
CA PRO A 175 -17.04 21.70 -5.21
C PRO A 175 -17.01 21.23 -6.68
N ALA A 176 -18.18 20.97 -7.27
CA ALA A 176 -18.28 20.60 -8.68
C ALA A 176 -17.68 21.67 -9.62
N PHE A 177 -17.76 22.94 -9.23
CA PHE A 177 -17.24 24.08 -9.99
C PHE A 177 -16.41 25.00 -9.08
N PRO A 178 -15.11 24.68 -8.87
CA PRO A 178 -14.23 25.49 -8.01
C PRO A 178 -13.99 26.88 -8.62
N GLN A 179 -14.06 27.92 -7.78
CA GLN A 179 -13.95 29.33 -8.21
C GLN A 179 -12.62 30.00 -7.81
N SER A 180 -11.62 29.22 -7.43
CA SER A 180 -10.25 29.70 -7.18
C SER A 180 -9.23 28.69 -7.72
N THR A 181 -8.03 29.16 -8.09
CA THR A 181 -6.97 28.30 -8.62
C THR A 181 -6.60 27.18 -7.63
N GLN A 182 -6.50 27.49 -6.34
CA GLN A 182 -6.21 26.51 -5.30
C GLN A 182 -7.32 25.44 -5.20
N ALA A 183 -8.58 25.86 -5.20
CA ALA A 183 -9.71 24.92 -5.17
C ALA A 183 -9.77 24.08 -6.45
N ALA A 184 -9.45 24.66 -7.62
CA ALA A 184 -9.43 23.97 -8.89
C ALA A 184 -8.36 22.88 -8.95
N ILE A 185 -7.15 23.17 -8.48
CA ILE A 185 -6.07 22.19 -8.37
C ILE A 185 -6.48 21.07 -7.42
N ALA A 186 -6.92 21.41 -6.21
CA ALA A 186 -7.22 20.40 -5.19
C ALA A 186 -8.40 19.50 -5.62
N THR A 187 -9.48 20.09 -6.12
CA THR A 187 -10.64 19.35 -6.67
C THR A 187 -10.24 18.47 -7.84
N GLY A 188 -9.44 18.98 -8.78
CA GLY A 188 -8.98 18.22 -9.94
C GLY A 188 -8.09 17.04 -9.55
N ILE A 189 -7.24 17.20 -8.54
CA ILE A 189 -6.41 16.10 -8.01
C ILE A 189 -7.28 15.03 -7.36
N VAL A 190 -8.22 15.41 -6.49
CA VAL A 190 -9.13 14.43 -5.88
C VAL A 190 -9.95 13.71 -6.95
N ALA A 191 -10.51 14.43 -7.91
CA ALA A 191 -11.27 13.85 -9.02
C ALA A 191 -10.43 12.87 -9.86
N ALA A 192 -9.15 13.18 -10.11
CA ALA A 192 -8.23 12.26 -10.79
C ALA A 192 -7.95 11.01 -9.96
N GLN A 193 -7.75 11.15 -8.64
CA GLN A 193 -7.53 10.03 -7.74
C GLN A 193 -8.75 9.11 -7.66
N THR A 194 -9.92 9.67 -7.35
CA THR A 194 -11.16 8.89 -7.22
C THR A 194 -11.59 8.32 -8.56
N GLY A 195 -11.56 9.12 -9.63
CA GLY A 195 -11.92 8.67 -10.98
C GLY A 195 -11.05 7.50 -11.47
N GLY A 196 -9.74 7.50 -11.19
CA GLY A 196 -8.86 6.38 -11.50
C GLY A 196 -9.24 5.10 -10.76
N VAL A 197 -9.59 5.21 -9.48
CA VAL A 197 -10.03 4.08 -8.65
C VAL A 197 -11.40 3.57 -9.10
N ILE A 198 -12.37 4.45 -9.30
CA ILE A 198 -13.72 4.11 -9.78
C ILE A 198 -13.66 3.41 -11.13
N ARG A 199 -12.89 3.96 -12.08
CA ARG A 199 -12.72 3.34 -13.40
C ARG A 199 -12.19 1.92 -13.26
N GLN A 200 -11.21 1.68 -12.38
CA GLN A 200 -10.71 0.34 -12.15
C GLN A 200 -11.75 -0.56 -11.46
N TRP A 201 -12.48 -0.05 -10.47
CA TRP A 201 -13.54 -0.78 -9.78
C TRP A 201 -14.62 -1.26 -10.75
N GLN A 202 -15.09 -0.39 -11.64
CA GLN A 202 -16.07 -0.74 -12.68
C GLN A 202 -15.56 -1.86 -13.59
N GLN A 203 -14.30 -1.77 -14.04
CA GLN A 203 -13.69 -2.80 -14.89
C GLN A 203 -13.61 -4.16 -14.19
N VAL A 204 -13.30 -4.19 -12.88
CA VAL A 204 -13.28 -5.44 -12.11
C VAL A 204 -14.69 -6.00 -11.98
N THR A 205 -15.66 -5.15 -11.63
CA THR A 205 -17.07 -5.53 -11.48
C THR A 205 -17.64 -6.09 -12.78
N GLU A 206 -17.40 -5.44 -13.91
CA GLU A 206 -17.81 -5.90 -15.24
C GLU A 206 -17.12 -7.22 -15.64
N HIS A 207 -15.82 -7.35 -15.36
CA HIS A 207 -15.03 -8.52 -15.74
C HIS A 207 -15.38 -9.78 -14.92
N LEU A 208 -15.64 -9.61 -13.63
CA LEU A 208 -15.85 -10.72 -12.70
C LEU A 208 -17.33 -10.96 -12.36
N GLY A 209 -18.23 -10.05 -12.75
CA GLY A 209 -19.66 -10.09 -12.39
C GLY A 209 -19.91 -9.89 -10.88
N ARG A 210 -18.92 -9.42 -10.13
CA ARG A 210 -18.95 -9.25 -8.67
C ARG A 210 -18.21 -7.98 -8.29
N ALA A 211 -18.81 -7.18 -7.42
CA ALA A 211 -18.15 -6.03 -6.82
C ALA A 211 -16.97 -6.48 -5.93
N PRO A 212 -15.76 -5.93 -6.13
CA PRO A 212 -14.62 -6.25 -5.29
C PRO A 212 -14.71 -5.57 -3.92
N LEU A 213 -14.23 -6.26 -2.88
CA LEU A 213 -13.95 -5.65 -1.59
C LEU A 213 -12.76 -4.68 -1.73
N MET A 214 -12.92 -3.48 -1.19
CA MET A 214 -11.93 -2.42 -1.34
C MET A 214 -11.10 -2.25 -0.07
N PHE A 215 -9.81 -2.44 -0.20
CA PHE A 215 -8.80 -2.20 0.82
C PHE A 215 -8.04 -0.92 0.49
N VAL A 216 -7.88 -0.03 1.45
CA VAL A 216 -7.27 1.29 1.23
C VAL A 216 -6.11 1.53 2.20
N THR A 217 -4.99 2.03 1.70
CA THR A 217 -3.82 2.38 2.51
C THR A 217 -3.14 3.64 1.98
N GLY A 218 -2.05 4.07 2.62
CA GLY A 218 -1.25 5.21 2.20
C GLY A 218 -1.58 6.51 2.95
N GLY A 219 -0.61 7.44 2.96
CA GLY A 219 -0.66 8.64 3.78
C GLY A 219 -1.63 9.71 3.27
N ALA A 220 -1.98 9.69 1.98
CA ALA A 220 -2.91 10.66 1.41
C ALA A 220 -4.39 10.22 1.52
N ARG A 221 -4.66 9.03 2.06
CA ARG A 221 -6.01 8.43 2.08
C ARG A 221 -7.05 9.33 2.76
N ALA A 222 -6.72 9.96 3.89
CA ALA A 222 -7.68 10.75 4.67
C ALA A 222 -8.33 11.89 3.86
N ALA A 223 -7.60 12.47 2.89
CA ALA A 223 -8.13 13.52 2.02
C ALA A 223 -9.02 12.99 0.88
N ILE A 224 -8.89 11.70 0.52
CA ILE A 224 -9.52 11.09 -0.65
C ILE A 224 -10.73 10.22 -0.25
N LEU A 225 -10.67 9.52 0.89
CA LEU A 225 -11.69 8.52 1.27
C LEU A 225 -13.12 9.07 1.33
N PRO A 226 -13.40 10.29 1.84
CA PRO A 226 -14.78 10.79 1.86
C PRO A 226 -15.40 10.89 0.47
N GLU A 227 -14.65 11.41 -0.51
CA GLU A 227 -15.11 11.52 -1.90
C GLU A 227 -15.20 10.15 -2.56
N LEU A 228 -14.19 9.29 -2.33
CA LEU A 228 -14.19 7.94 -2.89
C LEU A 228 -15.39 7.11 -2.40
N GLN A 229 -15.71 7.18 -1.10
CA GLN A 229 -16.86 6.47 -0.53
C GLN A 229 -18.16 6.97 -1.14
N ALA A 230 -18.36 8.29 -1.24
CA ALA A 230 -19.56 8.86 -1.85
C ALA A 230 -19.74 8.41 -3.31
N GLN A 231 -18.67 8.36 -4.10
CA GLN A 231 -18.71 7.88 -5.48
C GLN A 231 -18.98 6.38 -5.55
N ILE A 232 -18.28 5.56 -4.76
CA ILE A 232 -18.50 4.11 -4.72
C ILE A 232 -19.93 3.78 -4.31
N ASP A 233 -20.50 4.47 -3.33
CA ASP A 233 -21.89 4.25 -2.91
C ASP A 233 -22.87 4.53 -4.06
N SER A 234 -22.65 5.60 -4.83
CA SER A 234 -23.45 5.88 -6.02
C SER A 234 -23.30 4.79 -7.09
N PHE A 235 -22.06 4.47 -7.49
CA PHE A 235 -21.80 3.52 -8.57
C PHE A 235 -22.19 2.09 -8.22
N SER A 236 -21.98 1.67 -6.97
CA SER A 236 -22.35 0.32 -6.51
C SER A 236 -23.86 0.12 -6.56
N VAL A 237 -24.64 1.08 -6.08
CA VAL A 237 -26.10 1.05 -6.13
C VAL A 237 -26.61 1.05 -7.58
N ASP A 238 -26.05 1.90 -8.45
CA ASP A 238 -26.43 1.97 -9.86
C ASP A 238 -26.17 0.64 -10.60
N MET A 239 -25.13 -0.09 -10.19
CA MET A 239 -24.81 -1.42 -10.73
C MET A 239 -25.54 -2.58 -10.01
N GLY A 240 -26.47 -2.29 -9.09
CA GLY A 240 -27.27 -3.29 -8.39
C GLY A 240 -26.55 -3.99 -7.22
N PHE A 241 -25.43 -3.42 -6.76
CA PHE A 241 -24.73 -3.87 -5.56
C PHE A 241 -25.16 -3.04 -4.34
N GLY A 242 -24.97 -3.59 -3.15
CA GLY A 242 -25.11 -2.82 -1.91
C GLY A 242 -23.90 -1.92 -1.65
N THR A 243 -23.95 -1.19 -0.54
CA THR A 243 -22.82 -0.37 -0.05
C THR A 243 -21.54 -1.21 0.05
N ILE A 244 -20.46 -0.70 -0.54
CA ILE A 244 -19.13 -1.32 -0.46
C ILE A 244 -18.27 -0.52 0.52
N PRO A 245 -17.97 -1.04 1.72
CA PRO A 245 -17.15 -0.32 2.69
C PRO A 245 -15.70 -0.25 2.22
N LEU A 246 -15.07 0.91 2.40
CA LEU A 246 -13.61 1.05 2.26
C LEU A 246 -12.92 0.53 3.53
N ILE A 247 -12.15 -0.55 3.40
CA ILE A 247 -11.47 -1.21 4.51
C ILE A 247 -10.06 -0.63 4.65
N GLU A 248 -9.83 0.20 5.66
CA GLU A 248 -8.51 0.76 5.92
C GLU A 248 -7.50 -0.29 6.40
N CYS A 249 -6.32 -0.32 5.77
CA CYS A 249 -5.18 -1.13 6.15
C CYS A 249 -4.02 -0.22 6.57
N GLU A 250 -3.46 -0.44 7.75
CA GLU A 250 -2.32 0.36 8.23
C GLU A 250 -1.05 0.09 7.41
N SER A 251 -0.67 -1.18 7.28
CA SER A 251 0.52 -1.59 6.52
C SER A 251 0.38 -2.98 5.88
N PRO A 252 -0.37 -3.10 4.77
CA PRO A 252 -0.61 -4.40 4.14
C PRO A 252 0.69 -5.10 3.69
N VAL A 253 1.74 -4.34 3.39
CA VAL A 253 3.06 -4.90 3.06
C VAL A 253 3.66 -5.63 4.24
N LEU A 254 3.66 -5.01 5.43
CA LEU A 254 4.14 -5.64 6.65
C LEU A 254 3.24 -6.82 7.06
N ASP A 255 1.94 -6.74 6.81
CA ASP A 255 1.02 -7.86 7.03
C ASP A 255 1.36 -9.06 6.13
N GLY A 256 1.70 -8.81 4.85
CA GLY A 256 2.14 -9.85 3.92
C GLY A 256 3.47 -10.47 4.34
N LEU A 257 4.44 -9.65 4.76
CA LEU A 257 5.72 -10.13 5.28
C LEU A 257 5.53 -10.96 6.56
N ARG A 258 4.61 -10.56 7.45
CA ARG A 258 4.25 -11.32 8.65
C ARG A 258 3.67 -12.68 8.29
N ALA A 259 2.74 -12.72 7.33
CA ALA A 259 2.17 -13.97 6.85
C ALA A 259 3.23 -14.89 6.26
N LEU A 260 4.16 -14.36 5.46
CA LEU A 260 5.27 -15.14 4.92
C LEU A 260 6.15 -15.70 6.04
N ALA A 261 6.47 -14.89 7.03
CA ALA A 261 7.35 -15.30 8.11
C ALA A 261 6.74 -16.39 9.00
N GLN A 262 5.40 -16.41 9.14
CA GLN A 262 4.65 -17.46 9.84
C GLN A 262 4.56 -18.79 9.07
N HIS A 263 4.72 -18.78 7.74
CA HIS A 263 4.60 -19.97 6.88
C HIS A 263 5.96 -20.54 6.43
N SER A 264 7.06 -19.91 6.83
CA SER A 264 8.41 -20.41 6.51
C SER A 264 8.68 -21.70 7.29
N PRO A 265 9.14 -22.78 6.64
CA PRO A 265 9.31 -24.11 7.25
C PRO A 265 10.40 -24.21 8.33
N ASP A 266 11.17 -23.15 8.58
CA ASP A 266 12.22 -23.09 9.60
C ASP A 266 11.75 -22.47 10.94
N ALA A 267 10.45 -22.58 11.26
CA ALA A 267 9.85 -22.14 12.52
C ALA A 267 9.67 -23.28 13.53
#